data_AF-A0A9P4WWJ8-F1
#
_entry.id   AF-A0A9P4WWJ8-F1
#
_cell.length_a   1.000
_cell.length_b   1.000
_cell.length_c   1.000
_cell.angle_alpha   90.00
_cell.angle_beta   90.00
_cell.angle_gamma   90.00
#
_symmetry.space_group_name_H-M   'P 1'
#
loop_
_entity.id
_entity.type
_entity.pdbx_description
1 polymer ?
#
loop_
_entity_poly.entity_id
_entity_poly.type
_entity_poly.pdbx_seq_one_letter_code
_entity_poly.pdbx_strand_id
1 'polypeptide(L)'
;MFMSDLKDRRGQQSEWFERGWTLQELLAPQKMQFYDKRWKFMGTRNELAVTVGKVAGISSDYLNGRRLLEEASCATIMSWMAGRVTQKVEDIAYSLIGLFDVYLEPIYGEGTKAFVRLQDAIMKEFGRFDESLFAWERPKDSLLRCYRNQPRTHHFEQNKWGLLAPSPDCFERTGDVFIDKGRVEMRPEGGFQKSHQGLFFSLPSKEVKHRFGGPRNEISLPLNCWRFGNHGVLETIVLKLARIPDGEIFRIRCDQLDSQTGAKISHKGGVIIAVAQPQLGQTRV
;
A
#
# COMPACT_ATOMS: atom_id res chain seq x y z
N MET A 1 -0.09 28.83 -3.95
CA MET A 1 -1.20 27.91 -4.30
C MET A 1 -2.20 27.94 -3.15
N PHE A 2 -3.51 27.88 -3.42
CA PHE A 2 -4.54 28.22 -2.43
C PHE A 2 -4.80 27.08 -1.43
N MET A 3 -4.67 27.34 -0.12
CA MET A 3 -5.11 26.43 0.95
C MET A 3 -6.05 27.16 1.89
N SER A 4 -7.33 27.19 1.53
CA SER A 4 -8.36 27.39 2.55
C SER A 4 -8.38 26.16 3.47
N ASP A 5 -7.58 26.26 4.53
CA ASP A 5 -7.80 25.72 5.87
C ASP A 5 -7.00 24.47 6.29
N LEU A 6 -5.87 24.69 6.99
CA LEU A 6 -5.26 23.72 7.93
C LEU A 6 -6.12 23.56 9.21
N LYS A 7 -7.44 23.38 9.01
CA LYS A 7 -8.59 23.64 9.89
C LYS A 7 -9.20 25.04 9.77
N ASP A 8 -10.50 25.10 9.41
CA ASP A 8 -11.31 26.33 9.50
C ASP A 8 -11.43 26.74 10.97
N ARG A 9 -11.98 27.94 11.24
CA ARG A 9 -12.45 28.37 12.57
C ARG A 9 -13.38 27.37 13.27
N ARG A 10 -13.95 26.40 12.53
CA ARG A 10 -14.79 25.29 13.01
C ARG A 10 -14.05 23.96 13.18
N GLY A 11 -12.73 23.91 12.98
CA GLY A 11 -11.91 22.70 13.15
C GLY A 11 -11.93 21.71 11.98
N GLN A 12 -12.69 21.97 10.90
CA GLN A 12 -12.83 21.09 9.73
C GLN A 12 -11.61 21.19 8.81
N GLN A 13 -11.05 20.05 8.39
CA GLN A 13 -9.92 19.99 7.44
C GLN A 13 -10.33 20.54 6.06
N SER A 14 -9.39 21.16 5.34
CA SER A 14 -9.62 21.55 3.95
C SER A 14 -9.90 20.33 3.07
N GLU A 15 -10.92 20.42 2.22
CA GLU A 15 -11.15 19.48 1.12
C GLU A 15 -9.92 19.26 0.24
N TRP A 16 -9.00 20.24 0.17
CA TRP A 16 -7.77 20.08 -0.60
C TRP A 16 -6.92 18.90 -0.11
N PHE A 17 -6.91 18.58 1.18
CA PHE A 17 -6.22 17.38 1.69
C PHE A 17 -7.00 16.08 1.45
N GLU A 18 -8.30 16.15 1.18
CA GLU A 18 -9.13 14.98 0.88
C GLU A 18 -9.12 14.61 -0.60
N ARG A 19 -8.62 15.47 -1.51
CA ARG A 19 -8.58 15.19 -2.95
C ARG A 19 -7.34 14.33 -3.30
N GLY A 20 -7.49 13.39 -4.24
CA GLY A 20 -6.40 12.51 -4.68
C GLY A 20 -5.24 13.25 -5.36
N TRP A 21 -5.53 13.95 -6.46
CA TRP A 21 -4.56 14.65 -7.29
C TRP A 21 -3.68 15.67 -6.54
N THR A 22 -4.21 16.26 -5.47
CA THR A 22 -3.50 17.27 -4.67
C THR A 22 -2.31 16.71 -3.89
N LEU A 23 -2.19 15.38 -3.78
CA LEU A 23 -1.00 14.73 -3.23
C LEU A 23 0.24 15.00 -4.10
N GLN A 24 0.11 14.93 -5.43
CA GLN A 24 1.18 15.32 -6.34
C GLN A 24 1.42 16.83 -6.28
N GLU A 25 0.36 17.65 -6.25
CA GLU A 25 0.47 19.11 -6.12
C GLU A 25 1.17 19.54 -4.82
N LEU A 26 1.09 18.75 -3.74
CA LEU A 26 1.80 18.98 -2.47
C LEU A 26 3.29 18.66 -2.56
N LEU A 27 3.65 17.59 -3.26
CA LEU A 27 5.00 17.01 -3.25
C LEU A 27 5.89 17.53 -4.38
N ALA A 28 5.38 17.59 -5.61
CA ALA A 28 6.15 17.90 -6.81
C ALA A 28 6.79 19.32 -6.83
N PRO A 29 6.16 20.41 -6.33
CA PRO A 29 6.77 21.73 -6.39
C PRO A 29 7.98 21.88 -5.45
N GLN A 30 9.09 22.43 -5.95
CA GLN A 30 10.24 22.81 -5.11
C GLN A 30 9.91 23.95 -4.14
N LYS A 31 9.04 24.89 -4.57
CA LYS A 31 8.60 26.04 -3.79
C LYS A 31 7.09 26.05 -3.73
N MET A 32 6.55 25.94 -2.53
CA MET A 32 5.11 26.01 -2.28
C MET A 32 4.83 26.96 -1.12
N GLN A 33 3.91 27.88 -1.35
CA GLN A 33 3.43 28.89 -0.41
C GLN A 33 1.95 28.69 -0.15
N PHE A 34 1.59 28.83 1.12
CA PHE A 34 0.26 28.61 1.65
C PHE A 34 -0.38 29.93 2.10
N TYR A 35 -1.67 30.05 1.84
CA TYR A 35 -2.47 31.26 2.04
C TYR A 35 -3.84 30.88 2.59
N ASP A 36 -4.33 31.62 3.58
CA ASP A 36 -5.66 31.41 4.14
C ASP A 36 -6.78 31.85 3.19
N LYS A 37 -8.04 31.62 3.58
CA LYS A 37 -9.22 32.02 2.82
C LYS A 37 -9.41 33.54 2.62
N ARG A 38 -8.56 34.37 3.21
CA ARG A 38 -8.50 35.84 3.01
C ARG A 38 -7.26 36.24 2.20
N TRP A 39 -6.59 35.27 1.55
CA TRP A 39 -5.32 35.45 0.84
C TRP A 39 -4.17 35.97 1.73
N LYS A 40 -4.26 35.79 3.05
CA LYS A 40 -3.13 36.10 3.94
C LYS A 40 -2.11 34.96 3.88
N PHE A 41 -0.85 35.30 3.60
CA PHE A 41 0.26 34.34 3.65
C PHE A 41 0.35 33.68 5.05
N MET A 42 0.41 32.35 5.06
CA MET A 42 0.51 31.52 6.26
C MET A 42 1.92 30.96 6.48
N GLY A 43 2.70 30.79 5.40
CA GLY A 43 4.01 30.14 5.42
C GLY A 43 4.28 29.34 4.15
N THR A 44 5.51 28.85 4.03
CA THR A 44 5.96 27.89 3.02
C THR A 44 5.72 26.44 3.46
N ARG A 45 5.87 25.48 2.53
CA ARG A 45 5.82 24.04 2.85
C ARG A 45 6.87 23.60 3.87
N ASN A 46 8.04 24.23 3.90
CA ASN A 46 9.06 23.95 4.90
C ASN A 46 8.63 24.48 6.29
N GLU A 47 8.25 25.75 6.38
CA GLU A 47 7.81 26.38 7.65
C GLU A 47 6.58 25.69 8.26
N LEU A 48 5.65 25.20 7.42
CA LEU A 48 4.44 24.51 7.87
C LEU A 48 4.54 22.98 7.81
N ALA A 49 5.74 22.39 7.60
CA ALA A 49 5.92 20.97 7.34
C ALA A 49 5.30 20.05 8.41
N VAL A 50 5.39 20.42 9.70
CA VAL A 50 4.79 19.65 10.80
C VAL A 50 3.26 19.69 10.75
N THR A 51 2.67 20.86 10.53
CA THR A 51 1.21 21.05 10.50
C THR A 51 0.60 20.42 9.26
N VAL A 52 1.22 20.64 8.09
CA VAL A 52 0.82 20.07 6.80
C VAL A 52 0.99 18.55 6.83
N GLY A 53 2.12 18.05 7.33
CA GLY A 53 2.38 16.61 7.44
C GLY A 53 1.35 15.89 8.29
N LYS A 54 0.99 16.47 9.45
CA LYS A 54 -0.07 15.94 10.33
C LYS A 54 -1.45 15.87 9.66
N VAL A 55 -1.76 16.76 8.72
CA VAL A 55 -3.05 16.76 8.00
C VAL A 55 -2.99 15.85 6.77
N ALA A 56 -1.87 15.80 6.06
CA ALA A 56 -1.68 15.02 4.83
C ALA A 56 -1.30 13.55 5.06
N GLY A 57 -0.94 13.15 6.29
CA GLY A 57 -0.40 11.82 6.59
C GLY A 57 1.07 11.62 6.18
N ILE A 58 1.81 12.71 5.96
CA ILE A 58 3.18 12.71 5.42
C ILE A 58 4.16 13.13 6.51
N SER A 59 5.30 12.44 6.66
CA SER A 59 6.35 12.92 7.57
C SER A 59 6.85 14.31 7.13
N SER A 60 7.07 15.21 8.10
CA SER A 60 7.60 16.54 7.84
C SER A 60 8.93 16.52 7.08
N ASP A 61 9.70 15.44 7.20
CA ASP A 61 11.01 15.31 6.55
C ASP A 61 10.92 15.18 5.01
N TYR A 62 9.81 14.65 4.46
CA TYR A 62 9.57 14.69 3.01
C TYR A 62 9.09 16.08 2.55
N LEU A 63 8.41 16.83 3.43
CA LEU A 63 7.86 18.16 3.11
C LEU A 63 8.91 19.28 3.17
N ASN A 64 9.89 19.15 4.07
CA ASN A 64 11.03 20.06 4.21
C ASN A 64 12.26 19.68 3.37
N GLY A 65 12.24 18.51 2.71
CA GLY A 65 13.33 18.04 1.84
C GLY A 65 14.53 17.40 2.57
N ARG A 66 14.39 17.04 3.86
CA ARG A 66 15.38 16.21 4.57
C ARG A 66 15.37 14.75 4.13
N ARG A 67 14.26 14.29 3.56
CA ARG A 67 14.12 13.00 2.89
C ARG A 67 13.63 13.20 1.46
N LEU A 68 14.12 12.36 0.56
CA LEU A 68 13.74 12.36 -0.85
C LEU A 68 12.55 11.43 -1.09
N LEU A 69 11.75 11.66 -2.13
CA LEU A 69 10.55 10.85 -2.43
C LEU A 69 10.90 9.38 -2.69
N GLU A 70 12.06 9.16 -3.29
CA GLU A 70 12.67 7.89 -3.64
C GLU A 70 13.08 7.07 -2.40
N GLU A 71 13.16 7.69 -1.22
CA GLU A 71 13.39 7.01 0.07
C GLU A 71 12.08 6.53 0.74
N ALA A 72 10.92 6.96 0.25
CA ALA A 72 9.63 6.49 0.75
C ALA A 72 9.30 5.10 0.17
N SER A 73 9.03 4.13 1.04
CA SER A 73 8.60 2.78 0.63
C SER A 73 7.26 2.83 -0.10
N CYS A 74 6.94 1.79 -0.88
CA CYS A 74 5.65 1.66 -1.54
C CYS A 74 4.47 1.81 -0.56
N ALA A 75 4.56 1.19 0.63
CA ALA A 75 3.57 1.32 1.68
C ALA A 75 3.47 2.74 2.26
N THR A 76 4.59 3.47 2.31
CA THR A 76 4.59 4.88 2.74
C THR A 76 3.82 5.74 1.75
N ILE A 77 4.13 5.65 0.45
CA ILE A 77 3.44 6.47 -0.57
C ILE A 77 1.95 6.10 -0.65
N MET A 78 1.61 4.81 -0.60
CA MET A 78 0.19 4.39 -0.54
C MET A 78 -0.54 4.96 0.69
N SER A 79 0.13 5.05 1.85
CA SER A 79 -0.48 5.62 3.07
C SER A 79 -0.87 7.08 2.93
N TRP A 80 -0.13 7.88 2.14
CA TRP A 80 -0.43 9.29 1.90
C TRP A 80 -1.68 9.51 1.04
N MET A 81 -2.13 8.44 0.37
CA MET A 81 -3.35 8.38 -0.42
C MET A 81 -4.54 7.78 0.34
N ALA A 82 -4.32 7.18 1.52
CA ALA A 82 -5.40 6.69 2.37
C ALA A 82 -6.33 7.84 2.80
N GLY A 83 -7.64 7.61 2.76
CA GLY A 83 -8.67 8.61 3.03
C GLY A 83 -8.89 9.65 1.92
N ARG A 84 -8.02 9.75 0.92
CA ARG A 84 -8.21 10.66 -0.22
C ARG A 84 -9.19 10.09 -1.23
N VAL A 85 -9.98 10.96 -1.85
CA VAL A 85 -11.04 10.64 -2.80
C VAL A 85 -10.82 11.33 -4.15
N THR A 86 -11.39 10.75 -5.18
CA THR A 86 -11.45 11.28 -6.54
C THR A 86 -12.89 11.27 -7.06
N GLN A 87 -13.11 11.85 -8.23
CA GLN A 87 -14.42 11.86 -8.88
C GLN A 87 -14.73 10.52 -9.56
N LYS A 88 -13.77 9.98 -10.34
CA LYS A 88 -13.83 8.61 -10.86
C LYS A 88 -13.04 7.67 -9.96
N VAL A 89 -13.37 6.38 -9.98
CA VAL A 89 -12.71 5.36 -9.12
C VAL A 89 -11.27 5.15 -9.54
N GLU A 90 -11.07 5.04 -10.84
CA GLU A 90 -9.80 4.76 -11.50
C GLU A 90 -8.78 5.89 -11.30
N ASP A 91 -9.22 7.12 -11.08
CA ASP A 91 -8.35 8.26 -10.76
C ASP A 91 -7.58 8.07 -9.45
N ILE A 92 -8.03 7.22 -8.52
CA ILE A 92 -7.24 6.83 -7.32
C ILE A 92 -5.91 6.17 -7.74
N ALA A 93 -5.92 5.41 -8.83
CA ALA A 93 -4.71 4.80 -9.38
C ALA A 93 -3.91 5.81 -10.21
N TYR A 94 -4.57 6.58 -11.08
CA TYR A 94 -3.89 7.51 -11.97
C TYR A 94 -3.24 8.69 -11.23
N SER A 95 -3.80 9.13 -10.11
CA SER A 95 -3.20 10.15 -9.24
C SER A 95 -1.95 9.67 -8.48
N LEU A 96 -1.58 8.39 -8.56
CA LEU A 96 -0.37 7.83 -7.96
C LEU A 96 0.78 7.60 -8.96
N ILE A 97 0.53 7.56 -10.28
CA ILE A 97 1.53 7.11 -11.27
C ILE A 97 2.85 7.89 -11.21
N GLY A 98 2.78 9.22 -11.03
CA GLY A 98 3.95 10.09 -10.95
C GLY A 98 4.69 10.04 -9.61
N LEU A 99 4.10 9.47 -8.55
CA LEU A 99 4.79 9.23 -7.27
C LEU A 99 5.49 7.86 -7.25
N PHE A 100 5.04 6.94 -8.10
CA PHE A 100 5.67 5.64 -8.29
C PHE A 100 6.61 5.61 -9.50
N ASP A 101 6.67 6.66 -10.32
CA ASP A 101 7.42 6.72 -11.58
C ASP A 101 7.10 5.53 -12.52
N VAL A 102 5.81 5.20 -12.65
CA VAL A 102 5.34 4.08 -13.48
C VAL A 102 4.44 4.55 -14.61
N TYR A 103 4.56 3.88 -15.77
CA TYR A 103 3.62 4.06 -16.87
C TYR A 103 2.36 3.21 -16.68
N LEU A 104 1.18 3.85 -16.81
CA LEU A 104 -0.12 3.18 -16.80
C LEU A 104 -1.09 3.91 -17.73
N GLU A 105 -1.51 3.25 -18.81
CA GLU A 105 -2.48 3.81 -19.77
C GLU A 105 -3.89 3.94 -19.12
N PRO A 106 -4.52 5.13 -19.11
CA PRO A 106 -5.83 5.33 -18.51
C PRO A 106 -6.97 4.64 -19.30
N ILE A 107 -7.70 3.75 -18.62
CA ILE A 107 -8.90 3.09 -19.14
C ILE A 107 -10.09 3.51 -18.27
N TYR A 108 -10.79 4.57 -18.69
CA TYR A 108 -11.97 5.04 -17.96
C TYR A 108 -13.10 4.00 -18.02
N GLY A 109 -13.77 3.79 -16.87
CA GLY A 109 -14.78 2.75 -16.69
C GLY A 109 -14.25 1.40 -16.19
N GLU A 110 -12.94 1.20 -16.02
CA GLU A 110 -12.40 -0.04 -15.43
C GLU A 110 -12.64 -0.15 -13.90
N GLY A 111 -12.95 0.97 -13.25
CA GLY A 111 -13.24 1.03 -11.83
C GLY A 111 -12.04 0.69 -10.95
N THR A 112 -12.25 -0.12 -9.91
CA THR A 112 -11.21 -0.51 -8.94
C THR A 112 -10.10 -1.36 -9.55
N LYS A 113 -10.27 -1.91 -10.76
CA LYS A 113 -9.23 -2.66 -11.48
C LYS A 113 -7.99 -1.82 -11.77
N ALA A 114 -8.15 -0.50 -11.96
CA ALA A 114 -7.06 0.43 -12.18
C ALA A 114 -6.01 0.37 -11.04
N PHE A 115 -6.45 0.22 -9.79
CA PHE A 115 -5.55 0.18 -8.64
C PHE A 115 -4.74 -1.13 -8.55
N VAL A 116 -5.24 -2.22 -9.13
CA VAL A 116 -4.44 -3.45 -9.30
C VAL A 116 -3.54 -3.39 -10.52
N ARG A 117 -3.93 -2.75 -11.63
CA ARG A 117 -3.00 -2.45 -12.72
C ARG A 117 -1.84 -1.55 -12.28
N LEU A 118 -2.09 -0.58 -11.39
CA LEU A 118 -1.04 0.23 -10.77
C LEU A 118 -0.05 -0.64 -9.98
N GLN A 119 -0.55 -1.52 -9.11
CA GLN A 119 0.31 -2.44 -8.35
C GLN A 119 1.10 -3.38 -9.27
N ASP A 120 0.49 -3.86 -10.35
CA ASP A 120 1.17 -4.65 -11.38
C ASP A 120 2.28 -3.87 -12.11
N ALA A 121 2.08 -2.56 -12.35
CA ALA A 121 3.07 -1.69 -12.96
C ALA A 121 4.24 -1.44 -11.98
N ILE A 122 3.93 -1.15 -10.71
CA ILE A 122 4.93 -1.03 -9.64
C ILE A 122 5.78 -2.29 -9.53
N MET A 123 5.17 -3.48 -9.53
CA MET A 123 5.90 -4.76 -9.47
C MET A 123 6.81 -5.05 -10.67
N LYS A 124 6.60 -4.38 -11.80
CA LYS A 124 7.46 -4.51 -13.00
C LYS A 124 8.59 -3.48 -13.02
N GLU A 125 8.45 -2.39 -12.27
CA GLU A 125 9.43 -1.32 -12.24
C GLU A 125 10.51 -1.59 -11.19
N PHE A 126 11.66 -2.08 -11.65
CA PHE A 126 12.76 -2.52 -10.79
C PHE A 126 13.33 -1.37 -9.93
N GLY A 127 13.25 -0.13 -10.40
CA GLY A 127 13.68 1.04 -9.62
C GLY A 127 12.73 1.40 -8.47
N ARG A 128 11.47 0.94 -8.52
CA ARG A 128 10.40 1.34 -7.60
C ARG A 128 9.89 0.22 -6.70
N PHE A 129 9.88 -1.03 -7.18
CA PHE A 129 9.31 -2.14 -6.43
C PHE A 129 10.04 -2.40 -5.11
N ASP A 130 9.28 -2.49 -4.03
CA ASP A 130 9.76 -3.02 -2.75
C ASP A 130 8.66 -3.86 -2.07
N GLU A 131 9.06 -4.77 -1.17
CA GLU A 131 8.16 -5.74 -0.56
C GLU A 131 7.10 -5.12 0.38
N SER A 132 7.22 -3.84 0.75
CA SER A 132 6.18 -3.15 1.51
C SER A 132 4.89 -2.98 0.70
N LEU A 133 4.89 -3.19 -0.62
CA LEU A 133 3.67 -3.32 -1.42
C LEU A 133 2.70 -4.37 -0.82
N PHE A 134 3.19 -5.38 -0.11
CA PHE A 134 2.39 -6.40 0.58
C PHE A 134 2.15 -6.10 2.07
N ALA A 135 2.63 -4.98 2.60
CA ALA A 135 2.49 -4.61 4.02
C ALA A 135 1.10 -4.08 4.42
N TRP A 136 0.16 -3.96 3.48
CA TRP A 136 -1.19 -3.46 3.73
C TRP A 136 -2.00 -4.31 4.73
N GLU A 137 -2.97 -3.69 5.40
CA GLU A 137 -3.87 -4.34 6.36
C GLU A 137 -5.34 -3.97 6.08
N ARG A 138 -6.29 -4.62 6.76
CA ARG A 138 -7.70 -4.20 6.72
C ARG A 138 -7.83 -2.81 7.39
N PRO A 139 -8.49 -1.82 6.75
CA PRO A 139 -8.84 -0.55 7.38
C PRO A 139 -9.63 -0.77 8.67
N LYS A 140 -9.38 0.04 9.70
CA LYS A 140 -9.97 -0.17 11.04
C LYS A 140 -11.51 -0.21 11.05
N ASP A 141 -12.13 0.61 10.20
CA ASP A 141 -13.59 0.71 10.01
C ASP A 141 -14.12 -0.23 8.91
N SER A 142 -13.24 -0.96 8.20
CA SER A 142 -13.55 -1.78 7.02
C SER A 142 -14.14 -1.01 5.83
N LEU A 143 -13.92 0.30 5.77
CA LEU A 143 -14.40 1.18 4.71
C LEU A 143 -13.26 1.47 3.71
N LEU A 144 -13.53 1.29 2.42
CA LEU A 144 -12.66 1.84 1.37
C LEU A 144 -13.06 3.29 1.12
N ARG A 145 -12.69 4.17 2.06
CA ARG A 145 -13.05 5.59 2.12
C ARG A 145 -12.70 6.33 0.83
N CYS A 146 -11.64 5.93 0.13
CA CYS A 146 -11.25 6.51 -1.16
C CYS A 146 -12.33 6.38 -2.25
N TYR A 147 -13.25 5.41 -2.11
CA TYR A 147 -14.35 5.15 -3.03
C TYR A 147 -15.72 5.64 -2.49
N ARG A 148 -15.77 6.42 -1.41
CA ARG A 148 -17.03 6.90 -0.79
C ARG A 148 -17.93 7.74 -1.71
N ASN A 149 -17.37 8.31 -2.77
CA ASN A 149 -18.10 9.12 -3.76
C ASN A 149 -18.87 8.26 -4.80
N GLN A 150 -18.80 6.93 -4.70
CA GLN A 150 -19.41 6.01 -5.66
C GLN A 150 -20.81 5.55 -5.24
N PRO A 151 -21.70 5.23 -6.20
CA PRO A 151 -23.08 4.82 -5.92
C PRO A 151 -23.19 3.44 -5.22
N ARG A 152 -22.08 2.71 -5.06
CA ARG A 152 -22.01 1.49 -4.24
C ARG A 152 -21.05 1.70 -3.09
N THR A 153 -21.48 1.39 -1.87
CA THR A 153 -20.62 1.35 -0.70
C THR A 153 -19.58 0.24 -0.85
N HIS A 154 -18.34 0.62 -1.16
CA HIS A 154 -17.21 -0.31 -1.25
C HIS A 154 -16.72 -0.69 0.17
N HIS A 155 -17.51 -1.54 0.84
CA HIS A 155 -17.06 -2.22 2.05
C HIS A 155 -15.99 -3.26 1.70
N PHE A 156 -15.14 -3.55 2.68
CA PHE A 156 -14.21 -4.67 2.60
C PHE A 156 -14.99 -6.00 2.59
N GLU A 157 -15.21 -6.57 1.41
CA GLU A 157 -15.98 -7.81 1.25
C GLU A 157 -15.34 -8.96 2.05
N GLN A 158 -16.18 -9.70 2.77
CA GLN A 158 -15.76 -10.86 3.55
C GLN A 158 -15.23 -11.93 2.59
N ASN A 159 -14.02 -12.45 2.89
CA ASN A 159 -13.33 -13.49 2.12
C ASN A 159 -12.83 -13.07 0.71
N LYS A 160 -12.51 -11.78 0.47
CA LYS A 160 -11.80 -11.35 -0.76
C LYS A 160 -10.37 -10.82 -0.51
N TRP A 161 -9.48 -11.71 -0.06
CA TRP A 161 -8.07 -11.41 0.26
C TRP A 161 -7.09 -11.86 -0.85
N GLY A 162 -6.97 -11.03 -1.89
CA GLY A 162 -5.82 -11.13 -2.79
C GLY A 162 -4.50 -10.86 -2.06
N LEU A 163 -3.36 -11.07 -2.74
CA LEU A 163 -2.07 -10.59 -2.24
C LEU A 163 -1.88 -9.08 -2.49
N LEU A 164 -2.52 -8.54 -3.54
CA LEU A 164 -2.57 -7.10 -3.82
C LEU A 164 -3.71 -6.42 -3.05
N ALA A 165 -3.52 -5.15 -2.70
CA ALA A 165 -4.49 -4.36 -1.95
C ALA A 165 -5.69 -3.96 -2.83
N PRO A 166 -6.92 -3.92 -2.29
CA PRO A 166 -8.09 -3.42 -3.01
C PRO A 166 -8.17 -1.89 -3.08
N SER A 167 -7.51 -1.14 -2.18
CA SER A 167 -7.42 0.33 -2.21
C SER A 167 -6.25 0.85 -1.36
N PRO A 168 -5.81 2.12 -1.52
CA PRO A 168 -4.78 2.73 -0.68
C PRO A 168 -5.20 2.87 0.80
N ASP A 169 -6.49 2.83 1.15
CA ASP A 169 -6.94 2.84 2.56
C ASP A 169 -6.39 1.66 3.37
N CYS A 170 -6.04 0.56 2.70
CA CYS A 170 -5.41 -0.59 3.33
C CYS A 170 -3.99 -0.29 3.85
N PHE A 171 -3.41 0.84 3.42
CA PHE A 171 -2.10 1.34 3.85
C PHE A 171 -2.23 2.49 4.89
N GLU A 172 -3.43 2.75 5.46
CA GLU A 172 -3.65 3.83 6.45
C GLU A 172 -2.67 3.78 7.64
N ARG A 173 -2.17 2.57 7.97
CA ARG A 173 -1.25 2.31 9.09
C ARG A 173 0.20 2.07 8.64
N THR A 174 0.64 2.48 7.44
CA THR A 174 1.99 2.15 6.94
C THR A 174 2.89 3.35 6.60
N GLY A 175 2.56 4.56 7.05
CA GLY A 175 3.36 5.77 6.78
C GLY A 175 4.72 5.84 7.49
N ASP A 176 4.98 4.94 8.43
CA ASP A 176 6.23 4.75 9.17
C ASP A 176 7.08 3.56 8.65
N VAL A 177 6.61 2.83 7.63
CA VAL A 177 7.27 1.63 7.10
C VAL A 177 8.41 2.01 6.16
N PHE A 178 9.60 1.45 6.36
CA PHE A 178 10.78 1.80 5.57
C PHE A 178 11.59 0.58 5.13
N ILE A 179 12.53 0.81 4.23
CA ILE A 179 13.47 -0.19 3.70
C ILE A 179 14.86 0.11 4.26
N ASP A 180 15.41 -0.80 5.07
CA ASP A 180 16.81 -0.75 5.51
C ASP A 180 17.66 -1.53 4.51
N LYS A 181 18.34 -0.80 3.60
CA LYS A 181 19.20 -1.39 2.55
C LYS A 181 20.33 -2.28 3.12
N GLY A 182 20.73 -2.08 4.37
CA GLY A 182 21.73 -2.93 5.05
C GLY A 182 21.18 -4.25 5.58
N ARG A 183 19.85 -4.44 5.58
CA ARG A 183 19.15 -5.64 6.08
C ARG A 183 18.35 -6.39 5.02
N VAL A 184 18.28 -5.90 3.79
CA VAL A 184 17.57 -6.57 2.69
C VAL A 184 18.19 -7.95 2.44
N GLU A 185 17.41 -9.00 2.65
CA GLU A 185 17.78 -10.37 2.32
C GLU A 185 17.51 -10.63 0.83
N MET A 186 18.52 -11.13 0.12
CA MET A 186 18.42 -11.50 -1.30
C MET A 186 17.40 -12.62 -1.48
N ARG A 187 16.33 -12.35 -2.25
CA ARG A 187 15.30 -13.34 -2.54
C ARG A 187 15.74 -14.28 -3.67
N PRO A 188 15.68 -15.62 -3.50
CA PRO A 188 15.98 -16.58 -4.56
C PRO A 188 15.08 -16.37 -5.78
N GLU A 189 15.56 -16.76 -6.97
CA GLU A 189 14.81 -16.74 -8.24
C GLU A 189 14.17 -15.37 -8.59
N GLY A 190 14.63 -14.28 -7.97
CA GLY A 190 14.09 -12.93 -8.15
C GLY A 190 12.84 -12.61 -7.32
N GLY A 191 12.55 -13.36 -6.26
CA GLY A 191 11.59 -12.99 -5.22
C GLY A 191 10.12 -12.98 -5.66
N PHE A 192 9.44 -11.86 -5.46
CA PHE A 192 8.02 -11.68 -5.77
C PHE A 192 7.84 -11.30 -7.25
N GLN A 193 7.13 -12.12 -8.02
CA GLN A 193 6.95 -11.93 -9.46
C GLN A 193 5.51 -12.21 -9.89
N LYS A 194 4.99 -11.44 -10.84
CA LYS A 194 3.68 -11.70 -11.44
C LYS A 194 3.78 -12.63 -12.64
N SER A 195 2.81 -13.53 -12.78
CA SER A 195 2.66 -14.45 -13.91
C SER A 195 1.21 -14.58 -14.36
N HIS A 196 0.97 -15.38 -15.41
CA HIS A 196 -0.36 -15.80 -15.83
C HIS A 196 -1.07 -16.74 -14.82
N GLN A 197 -0.34 -17.38 -13.90
CA GLN A 197 -0.91 -18.28 -12.88
C GLN A 197 -1.22 -17.58 -11.55
N GLY A 198 -0.79 -16.33 -11.39
CA GLY A 198 -0.90 -15.56 -10.15
C GLY A 198 0.43 -14.90 -9.76
N LEU A 199 0.56 -14.52 -8.50
CA LEU A 199 1.80 -14.00 -7.94
C LEU A 199 2.67 -15.14 -7.41
N PHE A 200 3.80 -15.36 -8.05
CA PHE A 200 4.86 -16.20 -7.53
C PHE A 200 5.64 -15.47 -6.45
N PHE A 201 6.07 -16.20 -5.43
CA PHE A 201 7.15 -15.77 -4.56
C PHE A 201 8.08 -16.94 -4.25
N SER A 202 9.37 -16.63 -4.21
CA SER A 202 10.46 -17.58 -3.99
C SER A 202 11.26 -17.16 -2.76
N LEU A 203 11.33 -18.04 -1.75
CA LEU A 203 11.88 -17.71 -0.42
C LEU A 203 12.76 -18.82 0.16
N PRO A 204 13.82 -18.48 0.93
CA PRO A 204 14.65 -19.47 1.60
C PRO A 204 13.86 -20.25 2.67
N SER A 205 13.94 -21.59 2.65
CA SER A 205 13.20 -22.45 3.61
C SER A 205 13.57 -22.26 5.09
N LYS A 206 14.62 -21.47 5.38
CA LYS A 206 15.07 -21.06 6.71
C LYS A 206 14.20 -19.95 7.33
N GLU A 207 13.66 -19.05 6.52
CA GLU A 207 12.89 -17.88 6.99
C GLU A 207 11.41 -18.20 7.24
N VAL A 208 10.89 -19.23 6.57
CA VAL A 208 9.48 -19.62 6.64
C VAL A 208 9.18 -20.32 7.97
N LYS A 209 8.65 -19.54 8.91
CA LYS A 209 8.14 -20.00 10.21
C LYS A 209 6.73 -20.57 10.05
N HIS A 210 6.46 -21.65 10.80
CA HIS A 210 5.32 -22.54 10.63
C HIS A 210 5.27 -23.11 9.20
N ARG A 211 5.70 -24.36 9.04
CA ARG A 211 5.65 -25.05 7.75
C ARG A 211 4.29 -25.74 7.60
N PHE A 212 3.75 -25.77 6.37
CA PHE A 212 2.56 -26.54 6.05
C PHE A 212 2.73 -28.01 6.49
N GLY A 213 1.72 -28.55 7.19
CA GLY A 213 1.79 -29.85 7.88
C GLY A 213 1.62 -29.76 9.40
N GLY A 214 1.77 -28.57 10.01
CA GLY A 214 1.27 -28.29 11.36
C GLY A 214 -0.26 -28.08 11.39
N PRO A 215 -0.90 -28.12 12.58
CA PRO A 215 -2.37 -28.19 12.74
C PRO A 215 -3.18 -26.98 12.23
N ARG A 216 -2.54 -25.95 11.66
CA ARG A 216 -3.22 -24.77 11.09
C ARG A 216 -2.97 -24.55 9.60
N ASN A 217 -2.05 -25.28 8.98
CA ASN A 217 -1.72 -25.14 7.56
C ASN A 217 -1.42 -23.67 7.16
N GLU A 218 -0.56 -23.01 7.94
CA GLU A 218 -0.15 -21.60 7.77
C GLU A 218 1.30 -21.50 7.26
N ILE A 219 1.65 -20.34 6.68
CA ILE A 219 3.00 -19.87 6.39
C ILE A 219 3.14 -18.42 6.91
N SER A 220 4.28 -18.11 7.52
CA SER A 220 4.67 -16.73 7.87
C SER A 220 5.92 -16.31 7.08
N LEU A 221 5.81 -15.20 6.34
CA LEU A 221 6.87 -14.65 5.49
C LEU A 221 7.34 -13.29 6.02
N PRO A 222 8.57 -13.14 6.51
CA PRO A 222 9.12 -11.82 6.82
C PRO A 222 9.39 -11.07 5.50
N LEU A 223 8.86 -9.86 5.39
CA LEU A 223 9.10 -8.98 4.23
C LEU A 223 10.38 -8.15 4.45
N ASN A 224 11.03 -7.76 3.36
CA ASN A 224 12.15 -6.81 3.32
C ASN A 224 11.70 -5.36 3.56
N CYS A 225 10.83 -5.15 4.55
CA CYS A 225 10.40 -3.85 5.04
C CYS A 225 10.17 -3.90 6.56
N TRP A 226 10.42 -2.77 7.22
CA TRP A 226 10.48 -2.68 8.67
C TRP A 226 9.76 -1.46 9.20
N ARG A 227 9.46 -1.49 10.50
CA ARG A 227 9.04 -0.35 11.31
C ARG A 227 9.65 -0.41 12.70
N PHE A 228 9.55 0.68 13.45
CA PHE A 228 9.90 0.69 14.87
C PHE A 228 8.67 0.32 15.71
N GLY A 229 8.80 -0.72 16.55
CA GLY A 229 7.80 -1.09 17.54
C GLY A 229 7.81 -0.17 18.77
N ASN A 230 6.92 -0.45 19.73
CA ASN A 230 6.66 0.40 20.91
C ASN A 230 7.88 0.73 21.79
N HIS A 231 8.98 -0.03 21.65
CA HIS A 231 10.22 0.15 22.41
C HIS A 231 11.41 0.60 21.55
N GLY A 232 11.16 1.10 20.33
CA GLY A 232 12.23 1.45 19.37
C GLY A 232 12.96 0.23 18.79
N VAL A 233 12.48 -0.97 19.06
CA VAL A 233 12.97 -2.22 18.44
C VAL A 233 12.54 -2.25 16.99
N LEU A 234 13.44 -2.64 16.10
CA LEU A 234 13.14 -2.80 14.68
C LEU A 234 12.37 -4.11 14.44
N GLU A 235 11.18 -4.00 13.86
CA GLU A 235 10.29 -5.12 13.56
C GLU A 235 10.13 -5.27 12.04
N THR A 236 10.33 -6.48 11.51
CA THR A 236 9.99 -6.82 10.11
C THR A 236 8.49 -7.06 9.99
N ILE A 237 7.89 -6.62 8.89
CA ILE A 237 6.48 -6.87 8.62
C ILE A 237 6.32 -8.30 8.12
N VAL A 238 5.44 -9.07 8.75
CA VAL A 238 5.22 -10.48 8.41
C VAL A 238 3.91 -10.66 7.64
N LEU A 239 4.03 -11.09 6.39
CA LEU A 239 2.92 -11.53 5.57
C LEU A 239 2.51 -12.97 5.97
N LYS A 240 1.27 -13.14 6.45
CA LYS A 240 0.71 -14.45 6.82
C LYS A 240 -0.16 -15.01 5.69
N LEU A 241 0.08 -16.27 5.34
CA LEU A 241 -0.55 -16.95 4.21
C LEU A 241 -1.09 -18.33 4.64
N ALA A 242 -2.22 -18.76 4.08
CA ALA A 242 -2.80 -20.08 4.35
C ALA A 242 -2.53 -21.08 3.22
N ARG A 243 -2.52 -22.37 3.58
CA ARG A 243 -2.80 -23.51 2.70
C ARG A 243 -4.01 -24.29 3.20
N ILE A 244 -4.66 -24.95 2.25
CA ILE A 244 -6.03 -25.43 2.32
C ILE A 244 -6.28 -26.33 1.09
N PRO A 245 -7.31 -27.20 1.08
CA PRO A 245 -7.38 -28.38 0.23
C PRO A 245 -7.02 -28.22 -1.26
N ASP A 246 -7.51 -27.18 -1.94
CA ASP A 246 -7.62 -27.21 -3.42
C ASP A 246 -6.40 -26.75 -4.26
N GLY A 247 -5.85 -25.52 -4.16
CA GLY A 247 -4.64 -25.20 -4.96
C GLY A 247 -4.07 -23.79 -5.23
N GLU A 248 -4.53 -22.69 -4.65
CA GLU A 248 -4.13 -21.26 -4.70
C GLU A 248 -3.84 -20.56 -3.31
N ILE A 249 -2.66 -19.93 -3.07
CA ILE A 249 -2.38 -19.29 -1.75
C ILE A 249 -3.21 -18.01 -1.54
N PHE A 250 -3.72 -17.78 -0.31
CA PHE A 250 -4.37 -16.52 0.10
C PHE A 250 -3.75 -15.90 1.37
N ARG A 251 -3.92 -14.59 1.50
CA ARG A 251 -3.54 -13.81 2.69
C ARG A 251 -4.49 -14.08 3.86
N ILE A 252 -3.94 -14.40 5.03
CA ILE A 252 -4.70 -14.50 6.29
C ILE A 252 -4.79 -13.10 6.90
N ARG A 253 -5.96 -12.77 7.47
CA ARG A 253 -6.13 -11.59 8.33
C ARG A 253 -5.10 -11.59 9.47
N CYS A 254 -4.62 -10.41 9.86
CA CYS A 254 -3.80 -10.26 11.07
C CYS A 254 -4.58 -10.56 12.37
N ASP A 255 -5.92 -10.48 12.34
CA ASP A 255 -6.77 -10.42 13.53
C ASP A 255 -7.80 -11.56 13.70
N GLN A 256 -8.28 -12.22 12.63
CA GLN A 256 -9.21 -13.37 12.76
C GLN A 256 -9.02 -14.43 11.67
N LEU A 257 -8.68 -15.67 12.06
CA LEU A 257 -8.95 -16.84 11.24
C LEU A 257 -10.44 -17.18 11.36
N ASP A 258 -11.13 -17.23 10.23
CA ASP A 258 -12.29 -18.11 10.05
C ASP A 258 -12.26 -18.69 8.63
N SER A 259 -12.82 -19.89 8.49
CA SER A 259 -12.60 -20.79 7.36
C SER A 259 -12.97 -20.24 5.98
N GLN A 260 -12.06 -20.40 5.02
CA GLN A 260 -12.26 -20.86 3.61
C GLN A 260 -11.25 -20.20 2.67
N THR A 261 -10.46 -21.05 2.01
CA THR A 261 -9.25 -20.73 1.24
C THR A 261 -8.91 -22.08 0.44
N GLY A 262 -7.90 -22.22 -0.47
CA GLY A 262 -7.36 -23.54 -1.01
C GLY A 262 -6.05 -23.40 -1.79
N ALA A 263 -4.86 -24.09 -1.57
CA ALA A 263 -3.44 -23.70 -1.99
C ALA A 263 -2.39 -24.73 -2.63
N LYS A 264 -1.45 -24.26 -3.51
CA LYS A 264 -0.31 -25.03 -4.17
C LYS A 264 1.12 -24.45 -3.95
N ILE A 265 2.07 -25.32 -3.62
CA ILE A 265 3.50 -25.03 -3.36
C ILE A 265 4.37 -26.09 -4.03
N SER A 266 5.57 -25.70 -4.48
CA SER A 266 6.65 -26.60 -4.89
C SER A 266 7.92 -26.34 -4.06
N HIS A 267 8.68 -27.40 -3.80
CA HIS A 267 9.96 -27.35 -3.08
C HIS A 267 11.09 -27.71 -4.03
N LYS A 268 12.11 -26.86 -4.13
CA LYS A 268 13.29 -27.12 -4.99
C LYS A 268 14.55 -26.61 -4.31
N GLY A 269 15.50 -27.51 -4.01
CA GLY A 269 16.84 -27.12 -3.54
C GLY A 269 16.92 -26.22 -2.30
N GLY A 270 15.99 -26.34 -1.34
CA GLY A 270 15.95 -25.47 -0.15
C GLY A 270 15.20 -24.15 -0.35
N VAL A 271 14.60 -23.93 -1.52
CA VAL A 271 13.70 -22.81 -1.83
C VAL A 271 12.24 -23.27 -1.79
N ILE A 272 11.36 -22.41 -1.29
CA ILE A 272 9.90 -22.58 -1.33
C ILE A 272 9.36 -21.66 -2.43
N ILE A 273 8.70 -22.26 -3.42
CA ILE A 273 8.01 -21.55 -4.51
C ILE A 273 6.51 -21.72 -4.31
N ALA A 274 5.78 -20.62 -4.22
CA ALA A 274 4.34 -20.63 -3.99
C ALA A 274 3.61 -19.61 -4.87
N VAL A 275 2.36 -19.90 -5.21
CA VAL A 275 1.52 -19.07 -6.09
C VAL A 275 0.29 -18.59 -5.33
N ALA A 276 0.14 -17.28 -5.20
CA ALA A 276 -1.01 -16.62 -4.59
C ALA A 276 -1.86 -15.89 -5.63
N GLN A 277 -3.18 -15.83 -5.42
CA GLN A 277 -4.05 -15.06 -6.31
C GLN A 277 -3.86 -13.54 -6.08
N PRO A 278 -3.63 -12.73 -7.14
CA PRO A 278 -3.49 -11.27 -6.99
C PRO A 278 -4.77 -10.61 -6.46
N GLN A 279 -5.94 -11.12 -6.86
CA GLN A 279 -7.27 -10.73 -6.38
C GLN A 279 -8.11 -11.99 -6.15
N LEU A 280 -8.99 -11.99 -5.15
CA LEU A 280 -9.95 -13.08 -4.92
C LEU A 280 -11.25 -12.85 -5.72
N GLY A 281 -11.76 -13.92 -6.33
CA GLY A 281 -13.02 -13.89 -7.10
C GLY A 281 -12.88 -13.64 -8.61
N GLN A 282 -11.66 -13.65 -9.17
CA GLN A 282 -11.48 -13.86 -10.61
C GLN A 282 -11.48 -15.37 -10.88
N THR A 283 -12.64 -15.90 -11.27
CA THR A 283 -12.72 -17.27 -11.82
C THR A 283 -11.81 -17.36 -13.04
N ARG A 284 -11.06 -18.46 -13.16
CA ARG A 284 -10.32 -18.76 -14.40
C ARG A 284 -11.32 -18.83 -15.56
N VAL A 285 -11.04 -18.08 -16.62
CA VAL A 285 -11.64 -18.28 -17.95
C VAL A 285 -10.76 -19.28 -18.70
#